data_AF-A0A0J7KG70-F1
#
_entry.id   AF-A0A0J7KG70-F1
#
_cell.length_a   1.000
_cell.length_b   1.000
_cell.length_c   1.000
_cell.angle_alpha   90.00
_cell.angle_beta   90.00
_cell.angle_gamma   90.00
#
_symmetry.space_group_name_H-M   'P 1'
#
loop_
_entity.id
_entity.type
_entity.pdbx_description
1 polymer ?
#
loop_
_entity_poly.entity_id
_entity_poly.type
_entity_poly.pdbx_seq_one_letter_code
_entity_poly.pdbx_strand_id
1 'polypeptide(L)'
;MDRPHGRMSFHLTQVLAGHGCFGEYLHKIGKELTAQCHHCDKERDTAQHTLEFCPAWAEERRALTDKVGNDLSLPIIVNRMVESDEAWKAIVSCGRIMLRKEMAERERERRGRRERHAAPNPERR
;
A
#
# COMPACT_ATOMS: atom_id res chain seq x y z
N MET A 1 -16.79 17.36 11.68
CA MET A 1 -16.05 16.19 12.17
C MET A 1 -14.69 16.71 12.63
N ASP A 2 -14.61 17.20 13.86
CA ASP A 2 -13.33 17.63 14.45
C ASP A 2 -12.87 16.55 15.41
N ARG A 3 -11.80 15.84 15.06
CA ARG A 3 -11.08 14.97 15.98
C ARG A 3 -9.78 15.64 16.40
N PRO A 4 -9.41 15.65 17.70
CA PRO A 4 -8.28 16.45 18.18
C PRO A 4 -6.90 15.83 17.91
N HIS A 5 -6.84 14.59 17.43
CA HIS A 5 -5.61 13.79 17.43
C HIS A 5 -5.21 13.35 16.03
N GLY A 6 -4.51 14.24 15.33
CA GLY A 6 -3.63 13.87 14.23
C GLY A 6 -4.18 14.15 12.84
N ARG A 7 -3.39 14.90 12.07
CA ARG A 7 -3.63 15.12 10.65
C ARG A 7 -3.45 13.80 9.90
N MET A 8 -4.44 13.40 9.09
CA MET A 8 -4.30 12.22 8.24
C MET A 8 -3.12 12.42 7.29
N SER A 9 -2.17 11.49 7.28
CA SER A 9 -1.10 11.50 6.30
C SER A 9 -1.65 11.09 4.93
N PHE A 10 -1.05 11.60 3.86
CA PHE A 10 -1.43 11.23 2.48
C PHE A 10 -1.48 9.71 2.28
N HIS A 11 -0.47 8.99 2.78
CA HIS A 11 -0.38 7.54 2.69
C HIS A 11 -1.45 6.82 3.51
N LEU A 12 -1.82 7.35 4.68
CA LEU A 12 -2.91 6.76 5.48
C LEU A 12 -4.25 6.93 4.76
N THR A 13 -4.51 8.09 4.17
CA THR A 13 -5.71 8.31 3.35
C THR A 13 -5.77 7.34 2.17
N GLN A 14 -4.64 7.09 1.50
CA GLN A 14 -4.55 6.12 0.42
C GLN A 14 -4.89 4.69 0.89
N VAL A 15 -4.36 4.26 2.04
CA VAL A 15 -4.67 2.96 2.65
C VAL A 15 -6.16 2.81 2.89
N LEU A 16 -6.78 3.79 3.56
CA LEU A 16 -8.19 3.73 3.94
C LEU A 16 -9.11 3.76 2.71
N ALA A 17 -8.73 4.47 1.66
CA ALA A 17 -9.46 4.50 0.41
C ALA A 17 -9.20 3.29 -0.49
N GLY A 18 -8.20 2.45 -0.18
CA GLY A 18 -7.72 1.42 -1.10
C GLY A 18 -7.13 2.00 -2.40
N HIS A 19 -6.59 3.21 -2.35
CA HIS A 19 -6.02 3.93 -3.49
C HIS A 19 -4.48 3.93 -3.47
N GLY A 20 -3.85 4.34 -4.57
CA GLY A 20 -2.40 4.54 -4.64
C GLY A 20 -1.70 3.40 -5.38
N CYS A 21 -0.64 2.84 -4.79
CA CYS A 21 0.22 1.84 -5.44
C CYS A 21 -0.24 0.38 -5.22
N PHE A 22 -1.52 0.17 -4.89
CA PHE A 22 -2.12 -1.16 -4.79
C PHE A 22 -2.43 -1.69 -6.20
N GLY A 23 -1.98 -2.90 -6.53
CA GLY A 23 -2.21 -3.53 -7.82
C GLY A 23 -3.69 -3.52 -8.23
N GLU A 24 -4.62 -3.76 -7.29
CA GLU A 24 -6.05 -3.65 -7.56
C GLU A 24 -6.48 -2.26 -8.06
N TYR A 25 -6.00 -1.21 -7.41
CA TYR A 25 -6.30 0.15 -7.80
C TYR A 25 -5.62 0.52 -9.12
N LEU A 26 -4.34 0.18 -9.28
CA LEU A 26 -3.57 0.44 -10.50
C LEU A 26 -4.18 -0.25 -11.72
N HIS A 27 -4.67 -1.48 -11.55
CA HIS A 27 -5.41 -2.20 -12.58
C HIS A 27 -6.73 -1.51 -12.93
N LYS A 28 -7.51 -1.13 -11.91
CA LYS A 28 -8.80 -0.43 -12.10
C LYS A 28 -8.66 0.87 -12.90
N ILE A 29 -7.55 1.61 -12.74
CA ILE A 29 -7.29 2.85 -13.49
C ILE A 29 -6.50 2.64 -14.79
N GLY A 30 -6.25 1.38 -15.19
CA GLY A 30 -5.54 1.05 -16.43
C GLY A 30 -4.04 1.34 -16.41
N LYS A 31 -3.44 1.54 -15.24
CA LYS A 31 -1.98 1.69 -15.10
C LYS A 31 -1.23 0.35 -15.14
N GLU A 32 -1.87 -0.72 -14.69
CA GLU A 32 -1.31 -2.07 -14.70
C GLU A 32 -2.25 -3.08 -15.36
N LEU A 33 -1.66 -4.11 -15.97
CA LEU A 33 -2.41 -5.15 -16.70
C LEU A 33 -3.15 -6.12 -15.77
N THR A 34 -2.71 -6.24 -14.52
CA THR A 34 -3.28 -7.18 -13.55
C THR A 34 -3.39 -6.53 -12.17
N ALA A 35 -4.26 -7.06 -11.33
CA ALA A 35 -4.42 -6.64 -9.95
C ALA A 35 -3.42 -7.30 -8.97
N GLN A 36 -2.45 -8.07 -9.48
CA GLN A 36 -1.59 -8.93 -8.67
C GLN A 36 -0.62 -8.15 -7.79
N CYS A 37 -0.25 -8.77 -6.67
CA CYS A 37 0.76 -8.21 -5.79
C CYS A 37 2.15 -8.38 -6.39
N HIS A 38 2.88 -7.28 -6.54
CA HIS A 38 4.27 -7.32 -6.99
C HIS A 38 5.26 -7.81 -5.92
N HIS A 39 4.77 -8.05 -4.70
CA HIS A 39 5.60 -8.40 -3.54
C HIS A 39 5.38 -9.83 -3.04
N CYS A 40 4.37 -10.54 -3.55
CA CYS A 40 4.09 -11.94 -3.25
C CYS A 40 3.08 -12.51 -4.27
N ASP A 41 2.81 -13.81 -4.23
CA ASP A 41 1.99 -14.50 -5.24
C ASP A 41 0.46 -14.28 -5.10
N LYS A 42 0.02 -13.21 -4.42
CA LYS A 42 -1.40 -12.93 -4.25
C LYS A 42 -1.99 -12.31 -5.52
N GLU A 43 -3.10 -12.88 -5.98
CA GLU A 43 -3.80 -12.44 -7.20
C GLU A 43 -4.37 -11.02 -7.14
N ARG A 44 -4.71 -10.55 -5.93
CA ARG A 44 -5.28 -9.21 -5.69
C ARG A 44 -4.52 -8.51 -4.59
N ASP A 45 -3.85 -7.44 -4.98
CA ASP A 45 -3.15 -6.53 -4.09
C ASP A 45 -4.11 -5.43 -3.62
N THR A 46 -4.75 -5.68 -2.49
CA THR A 46 -5.61 -4.72 -1.80
C THR A 46 -4.87 -4.06 -0.64
N ALA A 47 -5.40 -2.94 -0.12
CA ALA A 47 -4.89 -2.33 1.11
C ALA A 47 -4.89 -3.32 2.28
N GLN A 48 -5.98 -4.08 2.42
CA GLN A 48 -6.11 -5.12 3.43
C GLN A 48 -5.03 -6.19 3.27
N HIS A 49 -4.82 -6.69 2.04
CA HIS A 49 -3.75 -7.66 1.78
C HIS A 49 -2.37 -7.12 2.16
N THR A 50 -2.05 -5.89 1.75
CA THR A 50 -0.78 -5.25 2.07
C THR A 50 -0.55 -5.15 3.60
N LEU A 51 -1.59 -4.81 4.37
CA LEU A 51 -1.48 -4.66 5.82
C LEU A 51 -1.51 -5.97 6.61
N GLU A 52 -2.35 -6.94 6.22
CA GLU A 52 -2.62 -8.14 7.01
C GLU A 52 -1.86 -9.38 6.56
N PHE A 53 -1.72 -9.57 5.25
CA PHE A 53 -1.38 -10.90 4.71
C PHE A 53 -0.07 -10.93 3.95
N CYS A 54 0.35 -9.80 3.36
CA CYS A 54 1.52 -9.77 2.50
C CYS A 54 2.79 -10.09 3.31
N PRO A 55 3.54 -11.16 2.94
CA PRO A 55 4.72 -11.57 3.67
C PRO A 55 5.86 -10.55 3.58
N ALA A 56 5.91 -9.75 2.51
CA ALA A 56 6.92 -8.72 2.32
C ALA A 56 6.92 -7.62 3.40
N TRP A 57 5.78 -7.44 4.09
CA TRP A 57 5.59 -6.43 5.14
C TRP A 57 5.43 -7.06 6.52
N ALA A 58 5.90 -8.29 6.72
CA ALA A 58 5.69 -9.04 7.97
C ALA A 58 6.40 -8.43 9.19
N GLU A 59 7.50 -7.70 9.00
CA GLU A 59 8.20 -7.02 10.09
C GLU A 59 7.42 -5.77 10.54
N GLU A 60 7.00 -4.93 9.59
CA GLU A 60 6.19 -3.75 9.89
C GLU A 60 4.82 -4.13 10.44
N ARG A 61 4.21 -5.19 9.91
CA ARG A 61 2.95 -5.73 10.44
C ARG A 61 3.12 -6.19 11.88
N ARG A 62 4.21 -6.87 12.24
CA ARG A 62 4.47 -7.28 13.63
C ARG A 62 4.55 -6.08 14.57
N ALA A 63 5.34 -5.07 14.20
CA ALA A 63 5.44 -3.83 14.97
C ALA A 63 4.09 -3.10 15.13
N LEU A 64 3.20 -3.23 14.13
CA LEU A 64 1.84 -2.71 14.18
C LEU A 64 0.94 -3.55 15.08
N THR A 65 0.94 -4.88 14.96
CA THR A 65 0.09 -5.77 15.77
C THR A 65 0.45 -5.72 17.25
N ASP A 66 1.71 -5.48 17.60
CA ASP A 66 2.15 -5.37 19.00
C ASP A 66 1.49 -4.19 19.74
N LYS A 67 1.12 -3.14 19.01
CA LYS A 67 0.45 -1.94 19.53
C LYS A 67 -1.05 -1.97 19.27
N VAL A 68 -1.36 -2.49 18.09
CA VAL A 68 -2.62 -2.72 17.43
C VAL A 68 -3.58 -3.63 18.15
N GLY A 69 -3.07 -4.82 18.45
CA GLY A 69 -3.81 -6.08 18.38
C GLY A 69 -3.67 -6.75 17.01
N ASN A 70 -3.94 -8.06 16.97
CA ASN A 70 -3.68 -8.92 15.80
C ASN A 70 -4.66 -8.71 14.63
N ASP A 71 -5.87 -8.25 14.92
CA ASP A 71 -6.87 -7.94 13.88
C ASP A 71 -6.56 -6.57 13.28
N LEU A 72 -6.14 -6.58 12.02
CA LEU A 72 -5.79 -5.40 11.24
C LEU A 72 -6.77 -5.17 10.08
N SER A 73 -7.98 -5.74 10.17
CA SER A 73 -9.03 -5.42 9.21
C SER A 73 -9.34 -3.93 9.21
N LEU A 74 -9.57 -3.37 8.03
CA LEU A 74 -9.76 -1.91 7.87
C LEU A 74 -10.83 -1.34 8.82
N PRO A 75 -12.00 -1.98 9.05
CA PRO A 75 -12.98 -1.50 10.02
C PRO A 75 -12.43 -1.44 11.46
N ILE A 76 -11.67 -2.46 11.86
CA ILE A 76 -11.07 -2.54 13.21
C ILE A 76 -9.96 -1.51 13.37
N ILE A 77 -9.11 -1.33 12.35
CA ILE A 77 -8.11 -0.27 12.31
C ILE A 77 -8.78 1.11 12.47
N VAL A 78 -9.81 1.39 11.68
CA VAL A 78 -10.52 2.67 11.75
C VAL A 78 -11.13 2.88 13.13
N ASN A 79 -11.69 1.85 13.76
CA ASN A 79 -12.23 1.97 15.12
C ASN A 79 -11.13 2.25 16.16
N ARG A 80 -10.04 1.48 16.14
CA ARG A 80 -8.91 1.67 17.07
C ARG A 80 -8.24 3.03 16.95
N MET A 81 -8.18 3.60 15.73
CA MET A 81 -7.72 4.97 15.50
C MET A 81 -8.52 6.02 16.26
N VAL A 82 -9.78 5.74 16.59
CA VAL A 82 -10.65 6.65 17.35
C VAL A 82 -10.43 6.53 18.86
N GLU A 83 -10.18 5.30 19.31
CA GLU A 83 -10.25 4.92 20.72
C GLU A 83 -8.94 5.22 21.48
N SER A 84 -7.80 5.32 20.79
CA SER A 84 -6.50 5.54 21.43
C SER A 84 -5.53 6.36 20.56
N ASP A 85 -4.85 7.33 21.17
CA ASP A 85 -3.78 8.12 20.53
C ASP A 85 -2.54 7.26 20.24
N GLU A 86 -2.25 6.27 21.07
CA GLU A 86 -1.20 5.28 20.85
C GLU A 86 -1.51 4.40 19.64
N ALA A 87 -2.76 3.93 19.53
CA ALA A 87 -3.23 3.18 18.37
C ALA A 87 -3.22 4.05 17.11
N TRP A 88 -3.65 5.31 17.21
CA TRP A 88 -3.55 6.29 16.13
C TRP A 88 -2.10 6.46 15.64
N LYS A 89 -1.15 6.73 16.55
CA LYS A 89 0.28 6.88 16.21
C LYS A 89 0.85 5.60 15.59
N ALA A 90 0.47 4.43 16.09
CA ALA A 90 0.87 3.15 15.53
C ALA A 90 0.36 2.97 14.09
N ILE A 91 -0.90 3.32 13.83
CA ILE A 91 -1.51 3.17 12.50
C ILE A 91 -0.98 4.22 11.52
N VAL A 92 -0.66 5.44 11.97
CA VAL A 92 0.06 6.43 11.15
C VAL A 92 1.42 5.88 10.69
N SER A 93 2.06 5.01 11.47
CA SER A 93 3.32 4.37 11.09
C SER A 93 3.19 3.41 9.90
N CYS A 94 1.98 2.94 9.56
CA CYS A 94 1.70 2.21 8.29
C CYS A 94 2.07 3.04 7.06
N GLY A 95 2.17 4.37 7.19
CA GLY A 95 2.71 5.23 6.15
C GLY A 95 4.10 4.80 5.66
N ARG A 96 4.91 4.12 6.49
CA ARG A 96 6.21 3.56 6.09
C ARG A 96 6.06 2.41 5.09
N ILE A 97 5.10 1.50 5.31
CA ILE A 97 4.78 0.40 4.37
C ILE A 97 4.40 1.01 3.02
N MET A 98 3.52 2.01 3.04
CA MET A 98 3.07 2.68 1.83
C MET A 98 4.17 3.43 1.10
N LEU A 99 5.03 4.15 1.83
CA LEU A 99 6.18 4.83 1.24
C LEU A 99 7.10 3.83 0.53
N ARG A 100 7.43 2.71 1.18
CA ARG A 100 8.28 1.66 0.58
C ARG A 100 7.62 1.03 -0.64
N LYS A 101 6.33 0.72 -0.55
CA LYS A 101 5.55 0.15 -1.66
C LYS A 101 5.49 1.11 -2.86
N GLU A 102 5.27 2.40 -2.62
CA GLU A 102 5.23 3.43 -3.66
C GLU A 102 6.60 3.67 -4.30
N MET A 103 7.70 3.63 -3.54
CA MET A 103 9.04 3.68 -4.11
C MET A 103 9.29 2.49 -5.05
N ALA A 104 8.91 1.28 -4.63
CA ALA A 104 9.04 0.09 -5.46
C ALA A 104 8.21 0.18 -6.75
N GLU A 105 7.00 0.74 -6.69
CA GLU A 105 6.17 1.02 -7.88
C GLU A 105 6.85 2.03 -8.83
N ARG A 106 7.37 3.14 -8.31
CA ARG A 106 8.10 4.13 -9.11
C ARG A 106 9.34 3.55 -9.78
N GLU A 107 10.06 2.68 -9.11
CA GLU A 107 11.21 1.97 -9.68
C GLU A 107 10.79 1.08 -10.85
N ARG A 108 9.69 0.31 -10.70
CA ARG A 108 9.13 -0.50 -11.78
C ARG A 108 8.68 0.36 -12.96
N GLU A 109 7.98 1.47 -12.72
CA GLU A 109 7.59 2.40 -13.79
C GLU A 109 8.81 2.95 -14.55
N ARG A 110 9.88 3.32 -13.84
CA ARG A 110 11.12 3.81 -14.45
C ARG A 110 11.80 2.74 -15.31
N ARG A 111 11.86 1.50 -14.82
CA ARG A 111 12.40 0.36 -15.57
C ARG A 111 11.59 0.09 -16.84
N GLY A 112 10.27 -0.02 -16.72
CA GLY A 112 9.39 -0.23 -17.86
C GLY A 112 9.46 0.91 -18.89
N ARG A 113 9.61 2.16 -18.46
CA ARG A 113 9.86 3.28 -19.39
C ARG A 113 11.19 3.11 -20.13
N ARG A 114 12.28 2.80 -19.43
CA ARG A 114 13.60 2.59 -20.05
C ARG A 114 13.58 1.45 -21.08
N GLU A 115 12.96 0.33 -20.74
CA GLU A 115 12.80 -0.83 -21.62
C GLU A 115 12.02 -0.48 -22.89
N ARG A 116 10.93 0.30 -22.78
CA ARG A 116 10.17 0.78 -23.95
C ARG A 116 10.98 1.71 -24.86
N HIS A 117 11.84 2.57 -24.30
CA HIS A 117 12.69 3.46 -25.10
C HIS A 117 13.88 2.73 -25.72
N ALA A 118 14.37 1.67 -25.08
CA ALA A 118 15.48 0.85 -25.57
C ALA A 118 15.04 -0.23 -26.58
N ALA A 119 13.74 -0.52 -26.68
CA ALA A 119 13.23 -1.51 -27.62
C ALA A 119 13.51 -1.07 -29.07
N PRO A 120 14.24 -1.88 -29.87
CA PRO A 120 14.51 -1.56 -31.26
C PRO A 120 13.21 -1.49 -32.06
N ASN A 121 13.09 -0.52 -32.97
CA ASN A 121 11.91 -0.39 -33.83
C ASN A 121 11.78 -1.65 -34.72
N PRO A 122 10.72 -2.45 -34.59
CA PRO A 122 10.52 -3.65 -35.39
C PRO A 122 10.31 -3.36 -36.89
N GLU A 123 10.05 -2.10 -37.27
CA GLU A 123 9.77 -1.69 -38.66
C GLU A 123 11.03 -1.27 -39.47
N ARG A 124 12.23 -1.37 -38.89
CA ARG A 124 13.50 -1.20 -39.65
C ARG A 124 14.06 -2.57 -40.05
N ARG A 125 13.49 -3.19 -41.07
CA ARG A 125 14.09 -4.30 -41.84
C ARG A 125 13.80 -4.14 -43.32
#